data_AF-A0A6J4J072-F1
#
_entry.id   AF-A0A6J4J072-F1
#
_cell.length_a   1.000
_cell.length_b   1.000
_cell.length_c   1.000
_cell.angle_alpha   90.00
_cell.angle_beta   90.00
_cell.angle_gamma   90.00
#
_symmetry.space_group_name_H-M   'P 1'
#
loop_
_entity.id
_entity.type
_entity.pdbx_description
1 polymer ?
#
loop_
_entity_poly.entity_id
_entity_poly.type
_entity_poly.pdbx_seq_one_letter_code
_entity_poly.pdbx_strand_id
1 'polypeptide(L)'
;MGGTHPAYPPEFRRQMVELVRAGRDPEDLAREFEPSAQAIRNWVRQAERDSGQRSDGLTTGERDELARLRREVRQLRQERDILAKAAAWFARETGTIPSGPSGS
;
A
#
# COMPACT_ATOMS: atom_id res chain seq x y z
N MET A 1 19.10 11.82 6.48
CA MET A 1 18.02 11.07 5.80
C MET A 1 18.03 11.52 4.35
N GLY A 2 18.25 10.61 3.39
CA GLY A 2 18.29 10.97 1.96
C GLY A 2 16.93 11.51 1.53
N GLY A 3 16.91 12.72 0.98
CA GLY A 3 15.69 13.32 0.48
C GLY A 3 15.07 12.42 -0.58
N THR A 4 13.87 11.90 -0.32
CA THR A 4 13.08 11.25 -1.37
C THR A 4 12.73 12.32 -2.39
N HIS A 5 13.29 12.22 -3.59
CA HIS A 5 12.88 13.08 -4.69
C HIS A 5 11.35 13.00 -4.86
N PRO A 6 10.68 14.13 -5.12
CA PRO A 6 9.26 14.12 -5.38
C PRO A 6 8.97 13.15 -6.54
N ALA A 7 7.91 12.37 -6.40
CA ALA A 7 7.53 11.42 -7.43
C ALA A 7 7.21 12.17 -8.73
N TYR A 8 7.66 11.63 -9.86
CA TYR A 8 7.34 12.21 -11.16
C TYR A 8 5.81 12.33 -11.36
N PRO A 9 5.33 13.43 -11.98
CA PRO A 9 3.92 13.58 -12.31
C PRO A 9 3.39 12.37 -13.09
N PRO A 10 2.14 11.92 -12.84
CA PRO A 10 1.58 10.75 -13.51
C PRO A 10 1.43 10.96 -15.02
N GLU A 11 1.19 12.20 -15.48
CA GLU A 11 1.12 12.51 -16.91
C GLU A 11 2.48 12.38 -17.59
N PHE A 12 3.55 12.85 -16.94
CA PHE A 12 4.89 12.73 -17.47
C PHE A 12 5.32 11.25 -17.59
N ARG A 13 5.00 10.44 -16.57
CA ARG A 13 5.24 8.99 -16.62
C ARG A 13 4.48 8.33 -17.77
N ARG A 14 3.21 8.69 -17.98
CA ARG A 14 2.40 8.19 -19.11
C ARG A 14 3.02 8.57 -20.44
N GLN A 15 3.45 9.81 -20.62
CA GLN A 15 4.10 10.27 -21.84
C GLN A 15 5.38 9.46 -22.15
N MET A 16 6.22 9.20 -21.14
CA MET A 16 7.42 8.36 -21.33
C MET A 16 7.07 6.92 -21.74
N VAL A 17 6.02 6.34 -21.16
CA VAL A 17 5.53 5.01 -21.55
C VAL A 17 5.04 5.00 -23.01
N GLU A 18 4.28 6.01 -23.42
CA GLU A 18 3.79 6.12 -24.81
C GLU A 18 4.93 6.30 -25.82
N LEU A 19 5.97 7.07 -25.49
CA LEU A 19 7.16 7.19 -26.34
C LEU A 19 7.88 5.85 -26.52
N VAL A 20 8.02 5.05 -25.45
CA VAL A 20 8.61 3.72 -25.55
C VAL A 20 7.73 2.78 -26.38
N ARG A 21 6.41 2.82 -26.20
CA ARG A 21 5.46 2.05 -27.02
C ARG A 21 5.50 2.43 -28.51
N ALA A 22 5.82 3.69 -28.81
CA ALA A 22 6.06 4.17 -30.17
C ALA A 22 7.44 3.78 -30.73
N GLY A 23 8.25 3.02 -29.98
CA GLY A 23 9.53 2.47 -30.43
C GLY A 23 10.77 3.25 -30.00
N ARG A 24 10.65 4.27 -29.13
CA ARG A 24 11.81 4.97 -28.58
C ARG A 24 12.55 4.10 -27.57
N ASP A 25 13.88 4.14 -27.60
CA ASP A 25 14.70 3.41 -26.62
C ASP A 25 14.73 4.13 -25.27
N PRO A 26 14.55 3.42 -24.14
CA PRO A 26 14.61 4.02 -22.80
C PRO A 26 15.95 4.68 -22.45
N GLU A 27 17.09 4.23 -23.00
CA GLU A 27 18.39 4.86 -22.76
C GLU A 27 18.50 6.22 -23.46
N ASP A 28 17.94 6.36 -24.67
CA ASP A 28 17.90 7.64 -25.36
C ASP A 28 16.97 8.63 -24.64
N LEU A 29 15.81 8.16 -24.18
CA LEU A 29 14.90 8.98 -23.37
C LEU A 29 15.55 9.43 -22.05
N ALA A 30 16.36 8.59 -21.43
CA ALA A 30 17.07 8.96 -20.20
C ALA A 30 18.21 9.97 -20.41
N ARG A 31 18.71 10.13 -21.64
CA ARG A 31 19.66 11.19 -21.99
C ARG A 31 18.95 12.51 -22.29
N GLU A 32 17.74 12.44 -22.84
CA GLU A 32 16.92 13.60 -23.22
C GLU A 32 16.15 14.18 -22.03
N PHE A 33 15.72 13.32 -21.11
CA PHE A 33 14.89 13.67 -19.95
C PHE A 33 15.57 13.29 -18.63
N GLU A 34 15.07 13.83 -17.52
CA GLU A 34 15.62 13.60 -16.17
C GLU A 34 15.55 12.13 -15.67
N PRO A 35 14.51 11.32 -15.94
CA PRO A 35 14.42 9.97 -15.39
C PRO A 35 15.49 9.03 -15.93
N SER A 36 16.01 8.16 -15.07
CA SER A 36 16.86 7.07 -15.52
C SER A 36 16.10 6.07 -16.42
N ALA A 37 16.82 5.42 -17.34
CA ALA A 37 16.26 4.42 -18.22
C ALA A 37 15.59 3.26 -17.44
N GLN A 38 16.13 2.94 -16.26
CA GLN A 38 15.53 1.96 -15.37
C GLN A 38 14.18 2.40 -14.82
N ALA A 39 14.02 3.68 -14.46
CA ALA A 39 12.74 4.22 -14.03
C ALA A 39 11.69 4.12 -15.16
N ILE A 40 12.09 4.49 -16.38
CA ILE A 40 11.24 4.41 -17.57
C ILE A 40 10.81 2.95 -17.83
N ARG A 41 11.75 2.00 -17.83
CA ARG A 41 11.46 0.56 -17.97
C ARG A 41 10.48 0.06 -16.91
N ASN A 42 10.63 0.52 -15.66
CA ASN A 42 9.72 0.13 -14.57
C ASN A 42 8.31 0.67 -14.80
N TRP A 43 8.17 1.89 -15.32
CA TRP A 43 6.85 2.45 -15.66
C TRP A 43 6.19 1.70 -16.80
N VAL A 44 6.94 1.31 -17.84
CA VAL A 44 6.43 0.48 -18.93
C VAL A 44 5.92 -0.86 -18.39
N ARG A 45 6.73 -1.55 -17.57
CA ARG A 45 6.31 -2.82 -16.93
C ARG A 45 5.07 -2.68 -16.07
N GLN A 46 4.94 -1.57 -15.34
CA GLN A 46 3.73 -1.31 -14.55
C GLN A 46 2.52 -1.06 -15.46
N ALA A 47 2.67 -0.29 -16.53
CA ALA A 47 1.61 -0.03 -17.48
C ALA A 47 1.16 -1.31 -18.22
N GLU A 48 2.08 -2.23 -18.50
CA GLU A 48 1.78 -3.56 -19.06
C GLU A 48 1.03 -4.46 -18.08
N ARG A 49 1.30 -4.36 -16.77
CA ARG A 49 0.50 -5.05 -15.75
C ARG A 49 -0.89 -4.44 -15.67
N ASP A 50 -0.98 -3.12 -15.62
CA ASP A 50 -2.24 -2.38 -15.51
C ASP A 50 -3.15 -2.63 -16.73
N SER A 51 -2.59 -2.93 -17.91
CA SER A 51 -3.33 -3.32 -19.11
C SER A 51 -3.60 -4.83 -19.25
N GLY A 52 -3.12 -5.65 -18.31
CA GLY A 52 -3.26 -7.11 -18.35
C GLY A 52 -2.32 -7.83 -19.33
N GLN A 53 -1.35 -7.13 -19.92
CA GLN A 53 -0.33 -7.73 -20.80
C GLN A 53 0.73 -8.51 -20.00
N ARG A 54 0.83 -8.28 -18.69
CA ARG A 54 1.73 -8.98 -17.77
C ARG A 54 1.03 -9.35 -16.46
N SER A 55 1.44 -10.48 -15.88
CA SER A 55 0.91 -11.01 -14.62
C SER A 55 1.99 -11.23 -13.55
N ASP A 56 3.21 -10.75 -13.77
CA ASP A 56 4.38 -10.95 -12.88
C ASP A 56 4.40 -10.03 -11.64
N GLY A 57 3.27 -9.41 -11.31
CA GLY A 57 3.14 -8.52 -10.16
C GLY A 57 1.77 -7.84 -10.12
N LEU A 58 1.54 -7.08 -9.05
CA LEU A 58 0.30 -6.34 -8.86
C LEU A 58 0.18 -5.16 -9.82
N THR A 59 -1.03 -4.95 -10.30
CA THR A 59 -1.47 -3.69 -10.90
C THR A 59 -1.40 -2.56 -9.89
N THR A 60 -1.43 -1.32 -10.37
CA THR A 60 -1.49 -0.13 -9.54
C THR A 60 -2.74 -0.15 -8.67
N GLY A 61 -3.90 -0.52 -9.23
CA GLY A 61 -5.17 -0.62 -8.50
C GLY A 61 -5.15 -1.67 -7.39
N GLU A 62 -4.64 -2.86 -7.66
CA GLU A 62 -4.51 -3.92 -6.62
C GLU A 62 -3.56 -3.49 -5.49
N ARG A 63 -2.48 -2.78 -5.83
CA ARG A 63 -1.53 -2.27 -4.83
C ARG A 63 -2.18 -1.22 -3.92
N ASP A 64 -2.97 -0.31 -4.50
CA ASP A 64 -3.67 0.73 -3.76
C ASP A 64 -4.73 0.13 -2.83
N GLU A 65 -5.51 -0.83 -3.32
CA GLU A 65 -6.50 -1.53 -2.50
C GLU A 65 -5.85 -2.34 -1.38
N LEU A 66 -4.75 -3.05 -1.67
CA LEU A 66 -3.98 -3.74 -0.64
C LEU A 66 -3.46 -2.78 0.44
N ALA A 67 -3.02 -1.58 0.05
CA ALA A 67 -2.56 -0.57 0.99
C ALA A 67 -3.70 -0.03 1.85
N ARG A 68 -4.89 0.20 1.26
CA ARG A 68 -6.11 0.61 1.96
C ARG A 68 -6.54 -0.45 2.97
N LEU A 69 -6.71 -1.70 2.55
CA LEU A 69 -7.13 -2.80 3.41
C LEU A 69 -6.14 -3.02 4.56
N ARG A 70 -4.83 -2.91 4.30
CA ARG A 70 -3.83 -2.99 5.38
C ARG A 70 -3.97 -1.87 6.41
N ARG A 71 -4.39 -0.66 6.02
CA ARG A 71 -4.67 0.44 6.96
C ARG A 71 -5.93 0.13 7.77
N GLU A 72 -6.98 -0.30 7.11
CA GLU A 72 -8.26 -0.65 7.74
C GLU A 72 -8.10 -1.78 8.75
N VAL A 73 -7.41 -2.87 8.39
CA VAL A 73 -7.13 -3.98 9.31
C VAL A 73 -6.34 -3.52 10.54
N ARG A 74 -5.39 -2.59 10.38
CA ARG A 74 -4.66 -2.02 11.54
C ARG A 74 -5.59 -1.24 12.45
N GLN A 75 -6.47 -0.41 11.88
CA GLN A 75 -7.44 0.36 12.63
C GLN A 75 -8.42 -0.55 13.39
N LEU A 76 -9.02 -1.52 12.70
CA LEU A 76 -9.95 -2.47 13.30
C LEU A 76 -9.32 -3.27 14.44
N ARG A 77 -8.06 -3.70 14.28
CA ARG A 77 -7.32 -4.38 15.37
C ARG A 77 -7.13 -3.47 16.57
N GLN A 78 -6.78 -2.21 16.35
CA GLN A 78 -6.62 -1.23 17.43
C GLN A 78 -7.93 -0.98 18.17
N GLU A 79 -9.04 -0.78 17.44
CA GLU A 79 -10.37 -0.59 18.02
C GLU A 79 -10.81 -1.81 18.83
N ARG A 80 -10.65 -3.01 18.27
CA ARG A 80 -10.93 -4.26 18.96
C ARG A 80 -10.13 -4.40 20.26
N ASP A 81 -8.85 -4.01 20.25
CA ASP A 81 -7.99 -4.11 21.43
C ASP A 81 -8.38 -3.09 22.51
N ILE A 82 -8.80 -1.88 22.13
CA ILE A 82 -9.34 -0.89 23.07
C ILE A 82 -10.62 -1.41 23.72
N LEU A 83 -11.55 -1.93 22.92
CA LEU A 83 -12.82 -2.48 23.42
C LEU A 83 -12.58 -3.68 24.34
N ALA A 84 -11.66 -4.58 23.98
CA ALA A 84 -11.32 -5.73 24.82
C ALA A 84 -10.74 -5.28 26.18
N LYS A 85 -9.86 -4.26 26.19
CA LYS A 85 -9.33 -3.69 27.44
C LYS A 85 -10.42 -3.03 28.27
N ALA A 86 -11.33 -2.29 27.65
CA ALA A 86 -12.46 -1.67 28.33
C ALA A 86 -13.38 -2.74 28.96
N ALA A 87 -13.76 -3.77 28.21
CA ALA A 87 -14.57 -4.87 28.71
C ALA A 87 -13.91 -5.60 29.89
N ALA A 88 -12.60 -5.88 29.79
CA ALA A 88 -11.84 -6.47 30.88
C ALA A 88 -11.77 -5.56 32.12
N TRP A 89 -11.63 -4.25 31.94
CA TRP A 89 -11.68 -3.28 33.03
C TRP A 89 -13.05 -3.27 33.71
N PHE A 90 -14.14 -3.18 32.95
CA PHE A 90 -15.50 -3.21 33.48
C PHE A 90 -15.82 -4.51 34.22
N ALA A 91 -15.44 -5.67 33.68
CA ALA A 91 -15.67 -6.95 34.35
C ALA A 91 -14.94 -7.08 35.70
N ARG A 92 -13.80 -6.38 35.86
CA ARG A 92 -13.07 -6.31 37.13
C ARG A 92 -13.72 -5.33 38.12
N GLU A 93 -14.21 -4.20 37.63
CA GLU A 93 -14.78 -3.12 38.46
C GLU A 93 -16.21 -3.43 38.95
N THR A 94 -17.03 -4.12 38.14
CA THR A 94 -18.43 -4.41 38.49
C THR A 94 -18.62 -5.70 39.29
N GLY A 95 -17.54 -6.35 39.75
CA GLY A 95 -17.61 -7.45 40.72
C GLY A 95 -18.51 -8.62 40.31
N THR A 96 -18.60 -8.95 39.02
CA THR A 96 -19.46 -10.06 38.53
C THR A 96 -18.81 -11.44 38.68
N ILE A 97 -17.82 -11.59 39.56
CA ILE A 97 -17.45 -12.91 40.09
C ILE A 97 -18.27 -13.09 41.37
N PRO A 98 -19.38 -13.86 41.34
CA PRO A 98 -20.03 -14.23 42.58
C PRO A 98 -19.03 -15.05 43.39
N SER A 99 -18.60 -14.53 44.54
CA SER A 99 -17.91 -15.30 45.55
C SER A 99 -18.78 -16.50 45.90
N GLY A 100 -18.39 -17.69 45.44
CA GLY A 100 -19.07 -18.94 45.72
C GLY A 100 -19.19 -19.17 47.24
N PRO A 101 -20.18 -19.95 47.68
CA PRO A 101 -20.53 -20.04 49.09
C PRO A 101 -19.37 -20.66 49.87
N SER A 102 -18.87 -19.92 50.86
CA SER A 102 -18.00 -20.45 51.90
C SER A 102 -18.69 -21.64 52.55
N GLY A 103 -18.04 -22.80 52.48
CA GLY A 103 -18.47 -24.00 53.18
C GLY A 103 -18.53 -23.76 54.69
N SER A 104 -19.54 -24.36 55.32
CA SER A 104 -19.54 -24.75 56.73
C SER A 104 -20.37 -26.02 56.84
#